data_AF-A0A060BM62-F1
#
_entry.id   AF-A0A060BM62-F1
#
_cell.length_a   1.000
_cell.length_b   1.000
_cell.length_c   1.000
_cell.angle_alpha   90.00
_cell.angle_beta   90.00
_cell.angle_gamma   90.00
#
_symmetry.space_group_name_H-M   'P 1'
#
loop_
_entity.id
_entity.type
_entity.pdbx_description
1 polymer ?
#
loop_
_entity_poly.entity_id
_entity_poly.type
_entity_poly.pdbx_seq_one_letter_code
_entity_poly.pdbx_strand_id
1 'polypeptide(L)' 'MKISVALCTYNGEKYLSQQLNSILSQTIPVNEIVICDDCSQDCTIHILSEYAEKYPGLFKININKYNIG' A
#
# COMPACT_ATOMS: atom_id res chain seq x y z
N MET A 1 15.38 3.03 16.25
CA MET A 1 13.92 3.22 16.17
C MET A 1 13.43 2.54 14.90
N LYS A 2 12.28 1.86 14.91
CA LYS A 2 11.66 1.30 13.70
C LYS A 2 10.38 2.07 13.38
N ILE A 3 10.11 2.29 12.10
CA ILE A 3 8.92 3.02 11.61
C ILE A 3 8.11 2.09 10.73
N SER A 4 6.82 1.95 11.05
CA SER A 4 5.83 1.24 10.24
C SER A 4 4.78 2.23 9.77
N VAL A 5 4.41 2.15 8.50
CA VAL A 5 3.26 2.88 7.94
C VAL A 5 2.10 1.91 7.78
N ALA A 6 0.95 2.24 8.37
CA ALA A 6 -0.30 1.55 8.13
C ALA A 6 -1.13 2.36 7.13
N LEU A 7 -1.67 1.69 6.11
CA LEU A 7 -2.45 2.32 5.04
C LEU A 7 -3.68 1.47 4.74
N CYS A 8 -4.87 2.08 4.82
CA CYS A 8 -6.10 1.48 4.34
C CYS A 8 -6.46 2.10 2.99
N THR A 9 -6.96 1.30 2.06
CA THR A 9 -7.36 1.80 0.74
C THR A 9 -8.57 1.06 0.19
N TYR A 10 -9.35 1.77 -0.62
CA TYR A 10 -10.48 1.24 -1.37
C TYR A 10 -10.68 2.11 -2.61
N ASN A 11 -10.64 1.49 -3.79
CA ASN A 11 -10.71 2.15 -5.09
C ASN A 11 -9.79 3.40 -5.19
N GLY A 12 -8.52 3.21 -4.83
CA GLY A 12 -7.50 4.25 -4.72
C GLY A 12 -6.67 4.49 -5.98
N GLU A 13 -7.02 3.92 -7.14
CA GLU A 13 -6.16 3.88 -8.34
C GLU A 13 -5.57 5.24 -8.73
N LYS A 14 -6.35 6.30 -8.54
CA LYS A 14 -6.01 7.65 -8.96
C LYS A 14 -4.85 8.26 -8.16
N TYR A 15 -4.66 7.84 -6.91
CA TYR A 15 -3.76 8.53 -5.97
C TYR A 15 -2.74 7.60 -5.30
N LEU A 16 -2.98 6.29 -5.33
CA LEU A 16 -2.19 5.32 -4.58
C LEU A 16 -0.70 5.36 -4.94
N SER A 17 -0.36 5.37 -6.23
CA SER A 17 1.05 5.41 -6.67
C SER A 17 1.76 6.68 -6.17
N GLN A 18 1.10 7.84 -6.23
CA GLN A 18 1.67 9.09 -5.72
C GLN A 18 1.86 9.02 -4.19
N GLN A 19 0.89 8.47 -3.46
CA GLN A 19 0.96 8.31 -2.01
C GLN A 19 2.12 7.38 -1.60
N LEU A 20 2.24 6.21 -2.25
CA LEU A 20 3.31 5.26 -2.00
C LEU A 20 4.69 5.86 -2.33
N ASN A 21 4.82 6.57 -3.45
CA ASN A 21 6.07 7.27 -3.79
C ASN A 21 6.44 8.32 -2.73
N SER A 22 5.46 9.05 -2.20
CA SER A 22 5.69 10.03 -1.12
C SER A 22 6.17 9.37 0.17
N ILE A 23 5.60 8.22 0.55
CA ILE A 23 6.02 7.43 1.72
C ILE A 23 7.45 6.91 1.54
N LEU A 24 7.77 6.40 0.35
CA LEU A 24 9.09 5.86 0.03
C LEU A 24 10.19 6.94 -0.03
N SER A 25 9.81 8.19 -0.31
CA SER A 25 10.76 9.31 -0.43
C SER A 25 10.95 10.13 0.86
N GLN A 26 10.43 9.66 2.01
CA GLN A 26 10.59 10.38 3.28
C GLN A 26 12.06 10.44 3.71
N THR A 27 12.46 11.54 4.37
CA THR A 27 13.83 11.75 4.86
C THR A 27 14.29 10.66 5.82
N ILE A 28 13.36 10.10 6.60
CA ILE A 28 13.60 8.93 7.43
C ILE A 28 12.90 7.73 6.76
N PRO A 29 13.65 6.72 6.28
CA PRO A 29 13.06 5.56 5.61
C PRO A 29 12.15 4.75 6.54
N VAL A 30 11.07 4.23 5.98
CA VAL A 30 10.18 3.28 6.65
C VAL A 30 10.77 1.86 6.63
N ASN A 31 10.47 1.07 7.65
CA ASN A 31 10.90 -0.32 7.73
C ASN A 31 9.86 -1.29 7.17
N GLU A 32 8.58 -0.90 7.19
CA GLU A 32 7.50 -1.68 6.61
C GLU A 32 6.32 -0.76 6.23
N ILE A 33 5.57 -1.19 5.23
CA ILE A 33 4.30 -0.61 4.83
C ILE A 33 3.25 -1.73 4.90
N VAL A 34 2.33 -1.62 5.85
CA VAL A 34 1.23 -2.57 6.04
C VAL A 34 -0.02 -1.99 5.42
N ILE A 35 -0.58 -2.69 4.44
CA ILE A 35 -1.70 -2.23 3.63
C ILE A 35 -2.90 -3.15 3.84
N CYS A 36 -4.05 -2.56 4.09
CA CYS A 36 -5.35 -3.24 4.04
C CYS A 36 -6.18 -2.66 2.90
N ASP A 37 -6.38 -3.44 1.84
CA ASP A 37 -7.30 -3.11 0.76
C ASP A 37 -8.70 -3.65 1.07
N ASP A 38 -9.72 -2.81 0.92
CA ASP A 38 -11.11 -3.16 1.26
C ASP A 38 -11.92 -3.70 0.08
N CYS A 39 -11.35 -4.70 -0.61
CA CYS A 39 -11.97 -5.34 -1.78
C CYS A 39 -12.17 -4.36 -2.94
N SER A 40 -11.12 -3.62 -3.31
CA SER A 40 -11.14 -2.70 -4.45
C SER A 40 -11.49 -3.42 -5.75
N GLN A 41 -12.22 -2.72 -6.63
CA GLN A 41 -12.63 -3.22 -7.94
C GLN A 41 -11.92 -2.51 -9.10
N ASP A 42 -11.11 -1.51 -8.80
CA ASP A 42 -10.31 -0.75 -9.76
C ASP A 42 -8.86 -1.27 -9.82
N CYS A 43 -7.93 -0.50 -10.41
CA CYS A 43 -6.54 -0.92 -10.55
C CYS A 43 -5.72 -0.93 -9.24
N THR A 44 -6.33 -0.63 -8.09
CA THR A 44 -5.64 -0.54 -6.79
C THR A 44 -4.79 -1.77 -6.45
N ILE A 45 -5.38 -2.97 -6.54
CA ILE A 45 -4.68 -4.22 -6.17
C ILE A 45 -3.50 -4.48 -7.11
N HIS A 46 -3.65 -4.15 -8.40
CA HIS A 46 -2.57 -4.28 -9.37
C HIS A 46 -1.40 -3.34 -9.03
N ILE A 47 -1.69 -2.07 -8.74
CA ILE A 47 -0.68 -1.10 -8.28
C ILE A 47 0.03 -1.63 -7.02
N LEU A 48 -0.70 -2.12 -6.02
CA LEU A 48 -0.11 -2.68 -4.81
C LEU A 48 0.85 -3.84 -5.11
N SER A 49 0.49 -4.70 -6.07
CA SER A 49 1.31 -5.83 -6.49
C SER A 49 2.61 -5.37 -7.16
N GLU A 50 2.56 -4.40 -8.08
CA GLU A 50 3.76 -3.83 -8.72
C GLU A 50 4.74 -3.23 -7.72
N TYR A 51 4.24 -2.52 -6.70
CA TYR A 51 5.09 -1.96 -5.65
C TYR A 51 5.70 -3.05 -4.76
N ALA A 52 4.93 -4.10 -4.42
CA ALA A 52 5.47 -5.21 -3.64
C ALA A 52 6.57 -5.98 -4.39
N GLU A 53 6.43 -6.16 -5.71
CA GLU A 53 7.46 -6.75 -6.57
C GLU A 53 8.71 -5.87 -6.68
N LYS A 54 8.52 -4.55 -6.83
CA LYS A 54 9.62 -3.58 -6.95
C LYS A 54 10.41 -3.40 -5.64
N TYR A 55 9.76 -3.60 -4.49
CA TYR A 55 10.37 -3.45 -3.17
C TYR A 55 10.18 -4.72 -2.31
N PRO A 56 10.88 -5.82 -2.63
CA PRO A 56 10.70 -7.10 -1.95
C PRO A 56 10.90 -6.99 -0.43
N GLY A 57 9.91 -7.47 0.33
CA GLY A 57 9.94 -7.51 1.80
C GLY A 57 9.55 -6.21 2.51
N LEU A 58 9.29 -5.12 1.78
CA LEU A 58 8.88 -3.84 2.37
C LEU A 58 7.36 -3.74 2.56
N PHE A 59 6.59 -4.34 1.65
CA PHE A 59 5.13 -4.28 1.63
C PHE A 59 4.51 -5.55 2.23
N LYS A 60 3.53 -5.37 3.13
CA LYS A 60 2.66 -6.42 3.65
C LYS A 60 1.23 -6.07 3.29
N ILE A 61 0.65 -6.77 2.32
CA ILE A 61 -0.66 -6.45 1.77
C ILE A 61 -1.69 -7.49 2.23
N ASN A 62 -2.79 -7.02 2.79
CA ASN A 62 -3.99 -7.80 3.08
C ASN A 62 -5.15 -7.27 2.25
N ILE A 63 -5.90 -8.16 1.60
CA ILE A 63 -7.07 -7.81 0.78
C ILE A 63 -8.29 -8.45 1.42
N ASN A 64 -9.29 -7.63 1.77
CA ASN A 64 -10.53 -8.12 2.34
C ASN A 64 -11.35 -8.90 1.30
N LYS A 65 -12.06 -9.93 1.76
CA LYS A 65 -12.96 -10.74 0.90
C LYS A 65 -14.23 -10.00 0.49
N TYR A 66 -14.65 -9.05 1.31
CA TYR A 66 -15.82 -8.21 1.12
C TYR A 66 -15.45 -6.81 1.57
N ASN A 67 -16.04 -5.79 0.96
CA ASN A 67 -15.94 -4.43 1.45
C ASN A 67 -16.58 -4.35 2.86
N ILE A 68 -15.82 -3.91 3.85
CA ILE A 68 -16.23 -3.78 5.25
C ILE A 68 -16.21 -2.33 5.75
N GLY A 69 -15.78 -1.35 4.94
CA GLY A 69 -15.86 0.08 5.26
C GLY A 69 -14.74 0.93 4.67
#